data_AF-A0A939BT93-F1
#
_entry.id   AF-A0A939BT93-F1
#
_cell.length_a   1.000
_cell.length_b   1.000
_cell.length_c   1.000
_cell.angle_alpha   90.00
_cell.angle_beta   90.00
_cell.angle_gamma   90.00
#
_symmetry.space_group_name_H-M   'P 1'
#
loop_
_entity.id
_entity.type
_entity.pdbx_description
1 polymer ?
#
loop_
_entity_poly.entity_id
_entity_poly.type
_entity_poly.pdbx_seq_one_letter_code
_entity_poly.pdbx_strand_id
1 'polypeptide(L)'
;MLDKLSKLNQLLTRADKVAIISIILCSGLLIILTPQLVSGAQGNKDIVVKLAEQEIYRHNLSKEEKLKRVKFNFDFKGESYQGVLRIKNGKVKLERLNKNISPLAIHSEMGWISKPYQMIVCLPVKLTVTIESNNSEQNDIDVRTF
;
A
#
# COMPACT_ATOMS: atom_id res chain seq x y z
N MET A 1 -29.52 -13.40 -37.30
CA MET A 1 -28.27 -12.96 -36.62
C MET A 1 -27.04 -13.71 -37.15
N LEU A 2 -27.11 -15.03 -37.38
CA LEU A 2 -26.02 -15.83 -37.97
C LEU A 2 -25.62 -15.40 -39.41
N ASP A 3 -26.53 -14.92 -40.24
CA ASP A 3 -26.21 -14.46 -41.61
C ASP A 3 -25.29 -13.23 -41.68
N LYS A 4 -25.31 -12.36 -40.67
CA LYS A 4 -24.39 -11.22 -40.61
C LYS A 4 -22.96 -11.67 -40.29
N LEU A 5 -22.81 -12.74 -39.50
CA LEU A 5 -21.51 -13.30 -39.14
C LEU A 5 -20.85 -14.04 -40.30
N SER A 6 -21.64 -14.73 -41.15
CA SER A 6 -21.10 -15.41 -42.34
C SER A 6 -20.61 -14.42 -43.41
N LYS A 7 -21.34 -13.31 -43.63
CA LYS A 7 -20.92 -12.22 -44.52
C LYS A 7 -19.63 -11.53 -44.06
N LEU A 8 -19.46 -11.32 -42.75
CA LEU A 8 -18.22 -10.79 -42.16
C LEU A 8 -17.02 -11.71 -42.42
N ASN A 9 -17.24 -13.02 -42.34
CA ASN A 9 -16.22 -14.04 -42.57
C ASN A 9 -15.75 -14.11 -44.03
N GLN A 10 -16.54 -13.59 -44.98
CA GLN A 10 -16.27 -13.58 -46.42
C GLN A 10 -15.49 -12.32 -46.87
N LEU A 11 -15.56 -11.24 -46.10
CA LEU A 11 -14.82 -9.98 -46.32
C LEU A 11 -13.42 -9.96 -45.68
N LEU A 12 -13.20 -10.80 -44.66
CA LEU A 12 -11.93 -10.88 -43.94
C LEU A 12 -10.99 -11.91 -44.58
N THR A 13 -9.82 -11.46 -45.03
CA THR A 13 -8.77 -12.34 -45.55
C THR A 13 -8.25 -13.23 -44.42
N ARG A 14 -7.78 -14.45 -44.72
CA ARG A 14 -7.24 -15.37 -43.70
C ARG A 14 -6.15 -14.71 -42.84
N ALA A 15 -5.37 -13.80 -43.44
CA ALA A 15 -4.37 -12.98 -42.75
C ALA A 15 -4.99 -12.01 -41.71
N ASP A 16 -6.09 -11.33 -42.05
CA ASP A 16 -6.74 -10.37 -41.14
C ASP A 16 -7.31 -11.06 -39.90
N LYS A 17 -7.84 -12.28 -40.06
CA LYS A 17 -8.33 -13.08 -38.92
C LYS A 17 -7.19 -13.47 -37.97
N VAL A 18 -6.03 -13.85 -38.51
CA VAL A 18 -4.84 -14.16 -37.71
C VAL A 18 -4.32 -12.91 -37.01
N ALA A 19 -4.31 -11.76 -37.69
CA ALA A 19 -3.89 -10.49 -37.12
C ALA A 19 -4.81 -10.06 -35.95
N ILE A 20 -6.12 -10.13 -36.14
CA ILE A 20 -7.10 -9.78 -35.08
C ILE A 20 -6.94 -10.72 -33.87
N ILE A 21 -6.84 -12.03 -34.10
CA ILE A 21 -6.64 -13.01 -33.01
C ILE A 21 -5.32 -12.76 -32.28
N SER A 22 -4.24 -12.46 -33.00
CA SER A 22 -2.94 -12.12 -32.42
C SER A 22 -3.02 -10.85 -31.56
N ILE A 23 -3.69 -9.80 -32.01
CA ILE A 23 -3.84 -8.55 -31.26
C ILE A 23 -4.66 -8.77 -29.99
N ILE A 24 -5.73 -9.57 -30.06
CA ILE A 24 -6.55 -9.92 -28.89
C ILE A 24 -5.73 -10.75 -27.89
N LEU A 25 -4.97 -11.73 -28.36
CA LEU A 25 -4.10 -12.53 -27.49
C LEU A 25 -2.99 -11.70 -26.85
N CYS A 26 -2.31 -10.85 -27.62
CA CYS A 26 -1.29 -9.94 -27.08
C CYS A 26 -1.86 -8.97 -26.05
N SER A 27 -3.02 -8.35 -26.32
CA SER A 27 -3.63 -7.41 -25.38
C SER A 27 -4.13 -8.12 -24.11
N GLY A 28 -4.73 -9.31 -24.22
CA GLY A 28 -5.10 -10.14 -23.08
C GLY A 28 -3.89 -10.55 -22.24
N LEU A 29 -2.78 -10.92 -22.89
CA LEU A 29 -1.55 -11.33 -22.21
C LEU A 29 -0.92 -10.16 -21.44
N LEU A 30 -0.90 -8.96 -22.01
CA LEU A 30 -0.40 -7.76 -21.33
C LEU A 30 -1.18 -7.44 -20.05
N ILE A 31 -2.52 -7.55 -20.08
CA ILE A 31 -3.36 -7.30 -18.89
C ILE A 31 -3.00 -8.27 -17.75
N ILE A 32 -2.71 -9.53 -18.07
CA ILE A 32 -2.36 -10.56 -17.08
C ILE A 32 -0.95 -10.34 -16.50
N LEU A 33 0.03 -9.91 -17.31
CA LEU A 33 1.42 -9.72 -16.84
C LEU A 33 1.65 -8.40 -16.07
N THR A 34 0.86 -7.35 -16.32
CA THR A 34 1.03 -6.04 -15.67
C THR A 34 1.06 -6.07 -14.13
N PRO A 35 0.14 -6.76 -13.40
CA PRO A 35 0.16 -6.75 -11.93
C PRO A 35 1.42 -7.42 -11.34
N GLN A 36 2.04 -8.38 -12.03
CA GLN A 36 3.24 -9.06 -11.54
C GLN A 36 4.51 -8.21 -11.71
N LEU A 37 4.64 -7.50 -12.84
CA LEU A 37 5.76 -6.59 -13.09
C LEU A 37 5.68 -5.33 -12.20
N VAL A 38 4.49 -4.74 -12.06
CA VAL A 38 4.27 -3.55 -11.24
C VAL A 38 4.41 -3.83 -9.75
N SER A 39 4.09 -5.05 -9.29
CA SER A 39 4.29 -5.44 -7.88
C SER A 39 5.76 -5.53 -7.46
N GLY A 40 6.67 -5.76 -8.43
CA GLY A 40 8.12 -5.77 -8.23
C GLY A 40 8.76 -4.38 -8.31
N ALA A 41 8.18 -3.47 -9.09
CA ALA A 41 8.64 -2.08 -9.24
C ALA A 41 8.12 -1.13 -8.14
N GLN A 42 7.36 -1.65 -7.16
CA GLN A 42 6.84 -0.83 -6.08
C GLN A 42 8.01 -0.46 -5.16
N GLY A 43 8.48 0.79 -5.29
CA GLY A 43 9.56 1.37 -4.51
C GLY A 43 9.47 1.04 -3.02
N ASN A 44 10.63 0.99 -2.36
CA ASN A 44 10.73 0.64 -0.95
C ASN A 44 9.71 1.47 -0.15
N LYS A 45 8.75 0.76 0.46
CA LYS A 45 7.79 1.35 1.38
C LYS A 45 8.40 1.32 2.76
N ASP A 46 8.31 2.44 3.46
CA ASP A 46 8.78 2.56 4.82
C ASP A 46 7.60 2.83 5.75
N ILE A 47 7.64 2.20 6.91
CA ILE A 47 6.76 2.49 8.04
C ILE A 47 7.37 3.67 8.76
N VAL A 48 6.59 4.73 8.93
CA VAL A 48 7.03 5.96 9.60
C VAL A 48 6.14 6.21 10.80
N VAL A 49 6.77 6.29 11.98
CA VAL A 49 6.12 6.63 13.24
C VAL A 49 6.45 8.08 13.56
N LYS A 50 5.40 8.89 13.73
CA LYS A 50 5.51 10.29 14.12
C LYS A 50 4.88 10.50 15.49
N LEU A 51 5.53 11.31 16.32
CA LEU A 51 5.01 11.78 17.60
C LEU A 51 4.88 13.29 17.52
N ALA A 52 3.66 13.82 17.63
CA ALA A 52 3.37 15.24 17.45
C ALA A 52 3.96 15.80 16.15
N GLU A 53 3.72 15.12 15.02
CA GLU A 53 4.24 15.42 13.66
C GLU A 53 5.76 15.21 13.47
N GLN A 54 6.53 14.96 14.52
CA GLN A 54 7.96 14.68 14.41
C GLN A 54 8.22 13.18 14.17
N GLU A 55 8.97 12.85 13.12
CA GLU A 55 9.43 11.48 12.88
C GLU A 55 10.36 11.02 14.01
N ILE A 56 9.96 9.94 14.69
CA ILE A 56 10.73 9.33 15.78
C ILE A 56 11.27 7.95 15.41
N TYR A 57 10.69 7.31 14.38
CA TYR A 57 11.08 5.97 13.97
C TYR A 57 10.71 5.69 12.52
N ARG A 58 11.63 5.07 11.79
CA ARG A 58 11.46 4.61 10.40
C ARG A 58 11.91 3.17 10.27
N HIS A 59 11.12 2.34 9.59
CA HIS A 59 11.45 0.94 9.33
C HIS A 59 10.95 0.47 7.97
N ASN A 60 11.78 -0.25 7.22
CA ASN A 60 11.37 -0.77 5.93
C ASN A 60 10.23 -1.80 6.04
N LEU A 61 9.20 -1.63 5.22
CA LEU A 61 8.03 -2.52 5.17
C LEU A 61 8.38 -3.79 4.39
N SER A 62 8.92 -4.77 5.11
CA SER A 62 9.23 -6.08 4.53
C SER A 62 7.96 -6.85 4.13
N LYS A 63 8.02 -7.53 2.98
CA LYS A 63 6.99 -8.45 2.47
C LYS A 63 7.14 -9.88 3.01
N GLU A 64 8.04 -10.10 3.97
CA GLU A 64 8.23 -11.40 4.62
C GLU A 64 6.92 -11.98 5.18
N GLU A 65 6.75 -13.30 5.02
CA GLU A 65 5.60 -14.02 5.56
C GLU A 65 5.64 -14.21 7.08
N LYS A 66 6.86 -14.21 7.63
CA LYS A 66 7.08 -14.37 9.06
C LYS A 66 6.68 -13.09 9.79
N LEU A 67 6.02 -13.26 10.93
CA LEU A 67 5.66 -12.15 11.80
C LEU A 67 6.94 -11.56 12.41
N LYS A 68 7.26 -10.32 12.05
CA LYS A 68 8.34 -9.54 12.66
C LYS A 68 7.75 -8.57 13.68
N ARG A 69 8.39 -8.48 14.85
CA ARG A 69 8.05 -7.50 15.90
C ARG A 69 9.18 -6.50 16.02
N VAL A 70 8.86 -5.23 15.88
CA VAL A 70 9.83 -4.13 15.90
C VAL A 70 9.44 -3.18 17.01
N LYS A 71 10.39 -2.88 17.89
CA LYS A 71 10.18 -2.00 19.05
C LYS A 71 10.72 -0.61 18.74
N PHE A 72 10.03 0.40 19.22
CA PHE A 72 10.49 1.79 19.20
C PHE A 72 10.18 2.43 20.55
N ASN A 73 11.06 3.31 21.00
CA ASN A 73 10.89 4.05 22.25
C ASN A 73 10.48 5.49 21.94
N PHE A 74 9.70 6.09 22.83
CA PHE A 74 9.28 7.48 22.71
C PHE A 74 8.98 8.08 24.09
N ASP A 75 9.27 9.36 24.25
CA ASP A 75 9.03 10.06 25.50
C ASP A 75 7.69 10.80 25.46
N PHE A 76 6.92 10.69 26.53
CA PHE A 76 5.66 11.41 26.69
C PHE A 76 5.54 11.91 28.12
N LYS A 77 5.36 13.23 28.29
CA LYS A 77 5.24 13.88 29.62
C LYS A 77 6.41 13.57 30.58
N GLY A 78 7.63 13.42 30.05
CA GLY A 78 8.83 13.15 30.86
C GLY A 78 9.03 11.68 31.25
N GLU A 79 8.18 10.77 30.78
CA GLU A 79 8.35 9.33 30.94
C GLU A 79 8.63 8.66 29.59
N SER A 80 9.53 7.67 29.58
CA SER A 80 9.85 6.88 28.39
C SER A 80 8.89 5.70 28.26
N TYR A 81 8.27 5.57 27.09
CA TYR A 81 7.37 4.49 26.72
C TYR A 81 7.91 3.68 25.53
N GLN A 82 7.44 2.45 25.41
CA GLN A 82 7.80 1.55 24.30
C GLN A 82 6.55 1.19 23.49
N GLY A 83 6.63 1.38 22.18
CA GLY A 83 5.67 0.88 21.21
C GLY A 83 6.20 -0.36 20.48
N VAL A 84 5.28 -1.19 19.98
CA VAL A 84 5.61 -2.39 19.21
C VAL A 84 4.81 -2.40 17.91
N LEU A 85 5.53 -2.47 16.79
CA LEU A 85 4.98 -2.69 15.46
C LEU A 85 5.07 -4.18 15.11
N ARG A 86 3.94 -4.74 14.68
CA ARG A 86 3.88 -6.07 14.07
C ARG A 86 3.88 -5.91 12.57
N ILE A 87 4.81 -6.58 11.89
CA ILE A 87 4.96 -6.54 10.44
C ILE A 87 4.78 -7.96 9.92
N LYS A 88 3.89 -8.13 8.93
CA LYS A 88 3.63 -9.42 8.29
C LYS A 88 3.03 -9.21 6.90
N ASN A 89 3.55 -9.91 5.90
CA ASN A 89 3.04 -9.89 4.51
C ASN A 89 2.90 -8.47 3.94
N GLY A 90 3.88 -7.58 4.19
CA GLY A 90 3.81 -6.19 3.74
C GLY A 90 2.69 -5.36 4.39
N LYS A 91 2.23 -5.79 5.56
CA LYS A 91 1.27 -5.06 6.40
C LYS A 91 1.91 -4.74 7.74
N VAL A 92 1.51 -3.62 8.34
CA VAL A 92 1.91 -3.22 9.69
C VAL A 92 0.70 -3.01 10.58
N LYS A 93 0.84 -3.36 11.86
CA LYS A 93 -0.13 -3.11 12.93
C LYS A 93 0.60 -2.60 14.16
N LEU A 94 0.05 -1.59 14.83
CA LEU A 94 0.52 -1.12 16.13
C LEU A 94 -0.11 -1.99 17.25
N GLU A 95 0.72 -2.56 18.14
CA GLU A 95 0.22 -3.22 19.34
C GLU A 95 -0.33 -2.21 20.35
N ARG A 96 -1.11 -2.69 21.32
CA ARG A 96 -1.68 -1.84 22.37
C ARG A 96 -0.55 -1.14 23.14
N LEU A 97 -0.67 0.18 23.25
CA LEU A 97 0.23 1.02 24.03
C LEU A 97 -0.16 0.94 25.51
N ASN A 98 0.71 1.44 26.39
CA ASN A 98 0.41 1.48 27.82
C ASN A 98 -0.93 2.20 28.08
N LYS A 99 -1.78 1.62 28.95
CA LYS A 99 -3.10 2.15 29.29
C LYS A 99 -3.03 3.55 29.91
N ASN A 100 -1.93 3.88 30.58
CA ASN A 100 -1.73 5.19 31.21
C ASN A 100 -1.70 6.34 30.19
N ILE A 101 -1.19 6.06 28.99
CA ILE A 101 -1.07 7.05 27.91
C ILE A 101 -2.14 6.91 26.84
N SER A 102 -2.69 5.69 26.66
CA SER A 102 -3.76 5.40 25.71
C SER A 102 -4.83 4.56 26.39
N PRO A 103 -5.82 5.19 27.07
CA PRO A 103 -6.85 4.46 27.80
C PRO A 103 -7.72 3.63 26.85
N LEU A 104 -8.03 4.20 25.69
CA LEU A 104 -8.73 3.52 24.60
C LEU A 104 -7.70 2.78 23.73
N ALA A 105 -8.05 1.58 23.25
CA ALA A 105 -7.19 0.79 22.36
C ALA A 105 -7.56 0.92 20.88
N ILE A 106 -8.18 2.04 20.51
CA ILE A 106 -8.64 2.29 19.13
C ILE A 106 -7.49 2.07 18.13
N HIS A 107 -6.27 2.55 18.42
CA HIS A 107 -5.10 2.37 17.55
C HIS A 107 -4.72 0.90 17.33
N SER A 108 -4.95 0.02 18.31
CA SER A 108 -4.73 -1.42 18.22
C SER A 108 -5.90 -2.14 17.53
N GLU A 109 -7.09 -1.56 17.59
CA GLU A 109 -8.32 -2.06 16.96
C GLU A 109 -8.39 -1.70 15.47
N MET A 110 -7.75 -0.60 15.04
CA MET A 110 -7.62 -0.21 13.62
C MET A 110 -7.01 -1.30 12.72
N GLY A 111 -6.26 -2.24 13.30
CA GLY A 111 -5.83 -3.45 12.59
C GLY A 111 -4.59 -3.24 11.72
N TRP A 112 -4.58 -3.89 10.56
CA TRP A 112 -3.43 -3.96 9.66
C TRP A 112 -3.55 -2.94 8.53
N ILE A 113 -2.53 -2.12 8.32
CA ILE A 113 -2.41 -1.19 7.20
C ILE A 113 -1.31 -1.63 6.23
N SER A 114 -1.43 -1.28 4.95
CA SER A 114 -0.49 -1.68 3.88
C SER A 114 -0.33 -0.67 2.74
N LYS A 115 -1.15 0.39 2.74
CA LYS A 115 -1.22 1.39 1.67
C LYS A 115 -0.81 2.76 2.20
N PRO A 116 -0.22 3.65 1.37
CA PRO A 116 0.28 4.93 1.84
C PRO A 116 -0.77 5.90 2.42
N TYR A 117 -2.00 5.82 1.93
CA TYR A 117 -3.13 6.62 2.43
C TYR A 117 -3.75 6.07 3.73
N GLN A 118 -3.31 4.90 4.20
CA GLN A 118 -3.77 4.32 5.46
C GLN A 118 -2.86 4.77 6.60
N MET A 119 -3.47 5.11 7.73
CA MET A 119 -2.73 5.51 8.93
C MET A 119 -3.34 4.89 10.19
N ILE A 120 -2.50 4.67 11.20
CA ILE A 120 -2.93 4.32 12.56
C ILE A 120 -2.70 5.54 13.44
N VAL A 121 -3.70 5.92 14.24
CA VAL A 121 -3.64 7.13 15.09
C VAL A 121 -3.93 6.79 16.54
N CYS A 122 -3.07 7.26 17.44
CA CYS A 122 -3.30 7.30 18.88
C CYS A 122 -3.39 8.77 19.33
N LEU A 123 -4.63 9.28 19.40
CA LEU A 123 -4.91 10.69 19.67
C LEU A 123 -4.35 11.21 21.00
N PRO A 124 -4.47 10.50 22.15
CA PRO A 124 -4.03 11.02 23.44
C PRO A 124 -2.55 11.41 23.51
N VAL A 125 -1.69 10.71 22.77
CA VAL A 125 -0.24 10.96 22.68
C VAL A 125 0.19 11.60 21.36
N LYS A 126 -0.76 11.92 20.46
CA LYS A 126 -0.48 12.43 19.10
C LYS A 126 0.49 11.55 18.32
N LEU A 127 0.39 10.22 18.47
CA LEU A 127 1.23 9.27 17.76
C LEU A 127 0.52 8.80 16.49
N THR A 128 1.22 8.85 15.36
CA THR A 128 0.72 8.36 14.08
C THR A 128 1.70 7.34 13.48
N VAL A 129 1.16 6.30 12.84
CA VAL A 129 1.94 5.34 12.05
C VAL A 129 1.41 5.40 10.62
N THR A 130 2.30 5.67 9.68
CA THR A 130 2.00 5.82 8.25
C THR A 130 2.91 4.93 7.41
N ILE A 131 2.54 4.73 6.15
CA ILE A 131 3.38 4.04 5.17
C ILE A 131 3.78 5.05 4.11
N GLU A 132 5.06 5.40 4.04
CA GLU A 132 5.58 6.30 3.01
C GLU A 132 6.24 5.46 1.91
N SER A 133 6.14 5.91 0.66
CA SER A 133 6.84 5.28 -0.46
C SER A 133 8.00 6.18 -0.83
N ASN A 134 9.23 5.65 -0.90
CA ASN A 134 10.41 6.41 -1.32
C ASN A 134 10.41 6.72 -2.84
N ASN A 135 9.25 6.74 -3.49
CA ASN A 135 9.18 7.32 -4.82
C ASN A 135 9.22 8.83 -4.64
N SER A 136 10.37 9.40 -4.96
CA SER A 136 10.58 10.80 -5.29
C SER A 136 9.82 11.19 -6.58
N GLU A 137 8.55 10.84 -6.62
CA GLU A 137 7.56 11.45 -7.50
C GLU A 137 6.66 12.24 -6.57
N GLN A 138 7.13 13.47 -6.31
CA GLN A 138 6.31 14.60 -5.97
C GLN A 138 5.10 14.56 -6.92
N ASN A 139 4.00 13.99 -6.46
CA ASN A 139 2.73 14.21 -7.12
C ASN A 139 2.45 15.69 -6.89
N ASP A 140 2.80 16.52 -7.88
CA ASP A 140 2.25 17.87 -8.06
C ASP A 140 0.74 17.70 -8.23
N ILE A 141 0.04 17.53 -7.11
CA ILE A 141 -1.40 17.77 -7.06
C ILE A 141 -1.51 19.29 -6.94
N ASP A 142 -1.54 19.97 -8.09
CA ASP A 142 -1.89 21.38 -8.21
C ASP A 142 -3.33 21.56 -7.71
N VAL A 143 -3.48 21.76 -6.40
CA VAL A 143 -4.73 22.22 -5.80
C VAL A 143 -4.84 23.70 -6.15
N ARG A 144 -5.47 23.97 -7.30
CA ARG A 144 -6.00 25.30 -7.57
C ARG A 144 -7.21 25.51 -6.66
N THR A 145 -6.99 26.24 -5.57
CA THR A 145 -8.09 26.82 -4.79
C THR A 145 -8.80 27.87 -5.65
N PHE A 146 -10.11 27.68 -5.82
CA PHE A 146 -11.02 28.68 -6.41
C PHE A 146 -11.33 29.80 -5.43
#